data_AF-A0A7X9U4C4-F1
#
_entry.id   AF-A0A7X9U4C4-F1
#
_cell.length_a   1.000
_cell.length_b   1.000
_cell.length_c   1.000
_cell.angle_alpha   90.00
_cell.angle_beta   90.00
_cell.angle_gamma   90.00
#
_symmetry.space_group_name_H-M   'P 1'
#
loop_
_entity.id
_entity.type
_entity.pdbx_description
1 polymer ?
#
loop_
_entity_poly.entity_id
_entity_poly.type
_entity_poly.pdbx_seq_one_letter_code
_entity_poly.pdbx_strand_id
1 'polypeptide(L)'
;MFAAIESVLQSKIFKVFICILLGIYVCLMIIIPINNGWQPAISTWKEWQTFNAAIIAFLSTLLIVHSSKIAEHYNMQRKRNAAKAFMPIALAELCDYMKSLIQLLERLHQENEVFESKVKPTTPEQAFKRIEKFIEESVLQDQKLVEHLIIVINCIQVFDSRITTLLTDKNIMNKQKRAFYQINQFILLHALISGMFDYTRNNAGSYNTKKLNKERFWIKDCPLYMTDIEMKGYADKEINLNLFVEQL
;
A
#
# COMPACT_ATOMS: atom_id res chain seq x y z
N MET A 1 11.80 -21.71 -8.51
CA MET A 1 12.08 -22.15 -9.90
C MET A 1 11.70 -21.10 -10.93
N PHE A 2 10.47 -20.58 -10.94
CA PHE A 2 10.02 -19.50 -11.85
C PHE A 2 10.86 -18.21 -11.77
N ALA A 3 11.14 -17.70 -10.57
CA ALA A 3 11.95 -16.49 -10.39
C ALA A 3 13.40 -16.61 -10.93
N ALA A 4 13.99 -17.82 -10.89
CA ALA A 4 15.33 -18.07 -11.41
C ALA A 4 15.33 -18.03 -12.95
N ILE A 5 14.36 -18.70 -13.57
CA ILE A 5 14.12 -18.66 -15.03
C ILE A 5 13.89 -17.21 -15.49
N GLU A 6 13.12 -16.44 -14.71
CA GLU A 6 12.83 -15.04 -15.01
C GLU A 6 14.07 -14.15 -14.93
N SER A 7 14.96 -14.39 -13.96
CA SER A 7 16.24 -13.66 -13.85
C SER A 7 17.17 -13.94 -15.04
N VAL A 8 17.18 -15.19 -15.52
CA VAL A 8 17.99 -15.61 -16.67
C VAL A 8 17.45 -14.98 -17.95
N LEU A 9 16.14 -15.01 -18.17
CA LEU A 9 15.48 -14.37 -19.32
C LEU A 9 15.70 -12.85 -19.36
N GLN A 10 15.80 -12.19 -18.20
CA GLN A 10 16.05 -10.76 -18.11
C GLN A 10 17.53 -10.37 -18.20
N SER A 11 18.44 -11.32 -18.06
CA SER A 11 19.87 -11.06 -18.13
C SER A 11 20.24 -10.48 -19.48
N LYS A 12 21.01 -9.38 -19.46
CA LYS A 12 21.60 -8.78 -20.69
C LYS A 12 22.40 -9.83 -21.48
N ILE A 13 23.05 -10.74 -20.77
CA ILE A 13 23.87 -11.82 -21.36
C ILE A 13 23.00 -12.78 -22.18
N PHE A 14 21.83 -13.15 -21.65
CA PHE A 14 20.91 -14.05 -22.34
C PHE A 14 20.31 -13.40 -23.60
N LYS A 15 19.97 -12.11 -23.53
CA LYS A 15 19.52 -11.35 -24.71
C LYS A 15 20.60 -11.29 -25.80
N VAL A 16 21.84 -11.00 -25.42
CA VAL A 16 22.99 -10.99 -26.35
C VAL A 16 23.19 -12.37 -26.98
N PHE A 17 23.12 -13.44 -26.19
CA PHE A 17 23.25 -14.81 -26.68
C PHE A 17 22.15 -15.16 -27.70
N ILE A 18 20.88 -14.82 -27.40
CA ILE A 18 19.78 -15.00 -28.36
C ILE A 18 20.01 -14.20 -29.64
N CYS A 19 20.46 -12.94 -29.54
CA CYS A 19 20.76 -12.13 -30.72
C CYS A 19 21.86 -12.75 -31.59
N ILE A 20 22.91 -13.30 -30.98
CA ILE A 20 23.98 -14.01 -31.70
C ILE A 20 23.43 -15.25 -32.41
N LEU A 21 22.63 -16.07 -31.71
CA LEU A 21 22.02 -17.27 -32.30
C LEU A 21 21.06 -16.93 -33.45
N LEU A 22 20.25 -15.89 -33.31
CA LEU A 22 19.36 -15.42 -34.37
C LEU A 22 20.15 -14.85 -35.55
N GLY A 23 21.27 -14.15 -35.29
CA GLY A 23 22.17 -13.69 -36.35
C GLY A 23 22.75 -14.85 -37.15
N ILE A 24 23.25 -15.89 -36.47
CA ILE A 24 23.74 -17.12 -37.10
C ILE A 24 22.62 -17.79 -37.91
N TYR A 25 21.42 -17.90 -37.34
CA TYR A 25 20.25 -18.46 -38.01
C TYR A 25 19.92 -17.71 -39.31
N VAL A 26 19.84 -16.38 -39.27
CA VAL A 26 19.55 -15.55 -40.45
C VAL A 26 20.65 -15.69 -41.50
N CYS A 27 21.93 -15.71 -41.10
CA CYS A 27 23.04 -15.92 -42.02
C CYS A 27 22.94 -17.27 -42.74
N LEU A 28 22.73 -18.36 -42.00
CA LEU A 28 22.73 -19.73 -42.53
C LEU A 28 21.46 -20.07 -43.31
N MET A 29 20.29 -19.59 -42.88
CA MET A 29 19.02 -19.95 -43.50
C MET A 29 18.56 -18.96 -44.55
N ILE A 30 18.95 -17.69 -44.48
CA ILE A 30 18.44 -16.65 -45.39
C ILE A 30 19.57 -16.16 -46.29
N ILE A 31 20.66 -15.62 -45.73
CA ILE A 31 21.69 -14.89 -46.50
C ILE A 31 22.46 -15.83 -47.43
N ILE A 32 23.04 -16.91 -46.91
CA ILE A 32 23.88 -17.83 -47.70
C ILE A 32 23.06 -18.57 -48.77
N PRO A 33 21.90 -19.18 -48.46
CA PRO A 33 21.16 -19.94 -49.46
C PRO A 33 20.61 -19.06 -50.57
N ILE A 34 20.13 -17.84 -50.26
CA ILE A 34 19.63 -16.90 -51.27
C ILE A 34 20.77 -16.43 -52.18
N ASN A 35 21.97 -16.16 -51.64
CA ASN A 35 23.12 -15.77 -52.45
C ASN A 35 23.59 -16.87 -53.42
N ASN A 36 23.36 -18.13 -53.06
CA ASN A 36 23.64 -19.29 -53.92
C ASN A 36 22.53 -19.58 -54.95
N GLY A 37 21.43 -18.80 -54.93
CA GLY A 37 20.31 -18.91 -55.85
C GLY A 37 19.04 -19.48 -55.22
N TRP A 38 17.92 -19.30 -55.93
CA TRP A 38 16.59 -19.60 -55.39
C TRP A 38 16.32 -21.11 -55.17
N GLN A 39 16.81 -21.97 -56.06
CA GLN A 39 16.61 -23.42 -55.95
C GLN A 39 17.36 -24.02 -54.74
N PRO A 40 18.65 -23.69 -54.50
CA PRO A 40 19.33 -24.04 -53.25
C PRO A 40 18.60 -23.55 -52.00
N ALA A 41 18.10 -22.31 -51.98
CA ALA A 41 17.35 -21.77 -50.84
C ALA A 41 16.10 -22.59 -50.50
N ILE A 42 15.29 -22.94 -51.51
CA ILE A 42 14.10 -23.78 -51.32
C ILE A 42 14.48 -25.17 -50.80
N SER A 43 15.56 -25.77 -51.32
CA SER A 43 16.03 -27.09 -50.87
C SER A 43 16.42 -27.05 -49.40
N THR A 44 17.25 -26.07 -49.01
CA THR A 44 17.67 -25.87 -47.63
C THR A 44 16.48 -25.66 -46.69
N TRP A 45 15.49 -24.85 -47.08
CA TRP A 45 14.30 -24.63 -46.24
C TRP A 45 13.42 -25.87 -46.09
N LYS A 46 13.31 -26.70 -47.13
CA LYS A 46 12.57 -27.96 -47.07
C LYS A 46 13.26 -28.97 -46.15
N GLU A 47 14.58 -29.11 -46.26
CA GLU A 47 15.36 -30.02 -45.41
C GLU A 47 15.32 -29.61 -43.94
N TRP A 48 15.41 -28.31 -43.67
CA TRP A 48 15.43 -27.75 -42.31
C TRP A 48 14.07 -27.25 -41.85
N GLN A 49 12.97 -27.72 -42.46
CA GLN A 49 11.62 -27.23 -42.19
C GLN A 49 11.25 -27.31 -40.71
N THR A 50 11.50 -28.45 -40.07
CA THR A 50 11.21 -28.66 -38.64
C THR A 50 11.99 -27.72 -37.74
N PHE A 51 13.26 -27.46 -38.08
CA PHE A 51 14.10 -26.53 -37.33
C PHE A 51 13.62 -25.08 -37.49
N ASN A 52 13.28 -24.66 -38.72
CA ASN A 52 12.68 -23.34 -38.97
C ASN A 52 11.36 -23.16 -38.21
N ALA A 53 10.51 -24.19 -38.21
CA ALA A 53 9.27 -24.19 -37.44
C ALA A 53 9.54 -24.04 -35.92
N ALA A 54 10.54 -24.75 -35.39
CA ALA A 54 10.92 -24.65 -33.98
C ALA A 54 11.46 -23.25 -33.61
N ILE A 55 12.27 -22.62 -34.48
CA ILE A 55 12.76 -21.26 -34.28
C ILE A 55 11.60 -20.24 -34.27
N ILE A 56 10.65 -20.36 -35.20
CA ILE A 56 9.46 -19.50 -35.25
C ILE A 56 8.60 -19.68 -33.99
N ALA A 57 8.38 -20.93 -33.57
CA ALA A 57 7.64 -21.23 -32.34
C ALA A 57 8.32 -20.62 -31.12
N PHE A 58 9.65 -20.79 -30.99
CA PHE A 58 10.43 -20.22 -29.91
C PHE A 58 10.34 -18.68 -29.87
N LEU A 59 10.51 -18.01 -31.01
CA LEU A 59 10.36 -16.56 -31.12
C LEU A 59 8.96 -16.09 -30.73
N SER A 60 7.93 -16.83 -31.17
CA SER A 60 6.55 -16.54 -30.83
C SER A 60 6.32 -16.65 -29.32
N THR A 61 6.85 -17.68 -28.67
CA THR A 61 6.79 -17.83 -27.20
C THR A 61 7.49 -16.67 -26.48
N LEU A 62 8.67 -16.24 -26.94
CA LEU A 62 9.36 -15.09 -26.34
C LEU A 62 8.53 -13.80 -26.43
N LEU A 63 7.91 -13.56 -27.59
CA LEU A 63 7.03 -12.40 -27.79
C LEU A 63 5.79 -12.47 -26.90
N ILE A 64 5.17 -13.64 -26.79
CA ILE A 64 4.00 -13.86 -25.92
C ILE A 64 4.38 -13.57 -24.47
N VAL A 65 5.47 -14.16 -23.95
CA VAL A 65 5.91 -13.96 -22.57
C VAL A 65 6.18 -12.48 -22.29
N HIS A 66 6.86 -11.79 -23.21
CA HIS A 66 7.15 -10.37 -23.06
C HIS A 66 5.87 -9.52 -23.07
N SER A 67 4.94 -9.80 -23.98
CA SER A 67 3.64 -9.13 -24.08
C SER A 67 2.80 -9.35 -22.82
N SER A 68 2.73 -10.59 -22.33
CA SER A 68 2.03 -10.94 -21.09
C SER A 68 2.58 -10.18 -19.89
N LYS A 69 3.92 -10.05 -19.78
CA LYS A 69 4.56 -9.31 -18.71
C LYS A 69 4.24 -7.80 -18.74
N ILE A 70 4.25 -7.21 -19.92
CA ILE A 70 3.85 -5.80 -20.09
C ILE A 70 2.39 -5.61 -19.69
N ALA A 71 1.50 -6.49 -20.15
CA ALA A 71 0.09 -6.45 -19.81
C ALA A 71 -0.15 -6.63 -18.30
N GLU A 72 0.59 -7.54 -17.66
CA GLU A 72 0.56 -7.74 -16.21
C GLU A 72 0.99 -6.47 -15.46
N HIS A 73 2.08 -5.84 -15.89
CA HIS A 73 2.54 -4.58 -15.30
C HIS A 73 1.51 -3.46 -15.41
N TYR A 74 0.91 -3.26 -16.59
CA TYR A 74 -0.17 -2.29 -16.77
C TYR A 74 -1.40 -2.62 -15.93
N ASN A 75 -1.76 -3.90 -15.83
CA ASN A 75 -2.88 -4.35 -15.01
C ASN A 75 -2.63 -4.08 -13.52
N MET A 76 -1.44 -4.41 -13.00
CA MET A 76 -1.04 -4.09 -11.62
C MET A 76 -1.09 -2.59 -11.37
N GLN A 77 -0.49 -1.78 -12.26
CA GLN A 77 -0.49 -0.33 -12.10
C GLN A 77 -1.90 0.26 -12.14
N ARG A 78 -2.78 -0.25 -13.01
CA ARG A 78 -4.18 0.17 -13.09
C ARG A 78 -4.93 -0.17 -11.80
N LYS A 79 -4.78 -1.39 -11.28
CA LYS A 79 -5.44 -1.83 -10.04
C LYS A 79 -4.95 -1.02 -8.84
N ARG A 80 -3.64 -0.83 -8.71
CA ARG A 80 -3.03 0.06 -7.71
C ARG A 80 -3.60 1.46 -7.77
N ASN A 81 -3.62 2.08 -8.96
CA ASN A 81 -4.11 3.45 -9.13
C ASN A 81 -5.61 3.56 -8.79
N ALA A 82 -6.40 2.55 -9.17
CA ALA A 82 -7.81 2.48 -8.80
C ALA A 82 -7.98 2.38 -7.28
N ALA A 83 -7.24 1.49 -6.60
CA ALA A 83 -7.29 1.38 -5.15
C ALA A 83 -6.83 2.67 -4.45
N LYS A 84 -5.73 3.28 -4.93
CA LYS A 84 -5.20 4.55 -4.42
C LYS A 84 -6.21 5.69 -4.54
N ALA A 85 -7.00 5.74 -5.61
CA ALA A 85 -8.02 6.77 -5.81
C ALA A 85 -9.14 6.72 -4.75
N PHE A 86 -9.38 5.55 -4.13
CA PHE A 86 -10.33 5.40 -3.02
C PHE A 86 -9.71 5.62 -1.64
N MET A 87 -8.40 5.85 -1.54
CA MET A 87 -7.75 6.09 -0.24
C MET A 87 -8.21 7.38 0.42
N PRO A 88 -8.37 8.53 -0.26
CA PRO A 88 -8.81 9.75 0.40
C PRO A 88 -10.17 9.61 1.10
N ILE A 89 -11.13 8.89 0.50
CA ILE A 89 -12.43 8.65 1.16
C ILE A 89 -12.29 7.70 2.36
N ALA A 90 -11.46 6.65 2.25
CA ALA A 90 -11.20 5.75 3.38
C ALA A 90 -10.54 6.48 4.56
N LEU A 91 -9.53 7.32 4.28
CA LEU A 91 -8.86 8.12 5.31
C LEU A 91 -9.80 9.14 5.94
N ALA A 92 -10.70 9.76 5.16
CA ALA A 92 -11.70 10.69 5.68
C ALA A 92 -12.68 10.00 6.63
N GLU A 93 -13.20 8.82 6.27
CA GLU A 93 -14.05 8.01 7.15
C GLU A 93 -13.35 7.64 8.46
N LEU A 94 -12.05 7.31 8.42
CA LEU A 94 -11.27 7.08 9.65
C LEU A 94 -11.14 8.35 10.50
N CYS A 95 -10.87 9.51 9.88
CA CYS A 95 -10.81 10.80 10.57
C CYS A 95 -12.13 11.14 11.26
N ASP A 96 -13.25 10.98 10.56
CA ASP A 96 -14.60 11.25 11.09
C ASP A 96 -14.97 10.28 12.22
N TYR A 97 -14.57 9.01 12.09
CA TYR A 97 -14.71 8.01 13.15
C TYR A 97 -13.93 8.42 14.41
N MET A 98 -12.65 8.80 14.27
CA MET A 98 -11.85 9.27 15.42
C MET A 98 -12.43 10.53 16.06
N LYS A 99 -12.92 11.48 15.27
CA LYS A 99 -13.61 12.68 15.77
C LYS A 99 -14.84 12.31 16.61
N SER A 100 -15.63 11.34 16.14
CA SER A 100 -16.80 10.84 16.87
C SER A 100 -16.43 10.16 18.19
N LEU A 101 -15.32 9.41 18.21
CA LEU A 101 -14.80 8.79 19.44
C LEU A 101 -14.25 9.83 20.43
N ILE A 102 -13.55 10.85 19.95
CA ILE A 102 -13.08 11.96 20.79
C ILE A 102 -14.25 12.67 21.46
N GLN A 103 -15.30 13.00 20.71
CA GLN A 103 -16.52 13.64 21.26
C GLN A 103 -17.28 12.73 22.24
N LEU A 104 -17.23 11.41 22.05
CA LEU A 104 -17.76 10.47 23.04
C LEU A 104 -16.94 10.54 24.33
N LEU A 105 -15.62 10.44 24.23
CA LEU A 105 -14.69 10.44 25.37
C LEU A 105 -14.66 11.79 26.11
N GLU A 106 -14.83 12.91 25.42
CA GLU A 106 -14.96 14.23 26.04
C GLU A 106 -16.18 14.28 26.97
N ARG A 107 -17.32 13.77 26.51
CA ARG A 107 -18.53 13.66 27.34
C ARG A 107 -18.31 12.74 28.55
N LEU A 108 -17.48 11.71 28.41
CA LEU A 108 -17.08 10.83 29.52
C LEU A 108 -16.17 11.54 30.53
N HIS A 109 -15.35 12.47 30.05
CA HIS A 109 -14.42 13.23 30.87
C HIS A 109 -15.13 14.32 31.69
N GLN A 110 -16.18 14.95 31.15
CA GLN A 110 -16.89 16.09 31.75
C GLN A 110 -17.97 15.73 32.81
N GLU A 111 -18.03 14.49 33.31
CA GLU A 111 -18.90 14.00 34.41
C GLU A 111 -20.44 14.15 34.29
N ASN A 112 -20.99 14.81 33.28
CA ASN A 112 -22.40 15.27 33.32
C ASN A 112 -23.50 14.25 32.98
N GLU A 113 -23.23 12.97 32.75
CA GLU A 113 -24.32 12.01 32.47
C GLU A 113 -24.11 10.66 33.17
N VAL A 114 -25.17 10.21 33.85
CA VAL A 114 -25.36 8.81 34.24
C VAL A 114 -25.28 7.99 32.96
N PHE A 115 -24.25 7.15 32.90
CA PHE A 115 -23.70 6.45 31.74
C PHE A 115 -24.60 5.35 31.14
N GLU A 116 -25.92 5.47 31.25
CA GLU A 116 -26.83 4.47 30.70
C GLU A 116 -26.95 4.66 29.18
N SER A 117 -26.22 3.81 28.45
CA SER A 117 -26.42 3.50 27.04
C SER A 117 -26.08 4.60 26.03
N LYS A 118 -24.80 5.00 25.96
CA LYS A 118 -24.27 5.62 24.73
C LYS A 118 -23.70 4.54 23.80
N VAL A 119 -24.32 4.44 22.63
CA VAL A 119 -23.88 3.58 21.54
C VAL A 119 -22.52 4.09 21.05
N LYS A 120 -21.50 3.24 21.12
CA LYS A 120 -20.20 3.49 20.52
C LYS A 120 -20.37 3.69 19.01
N PRO A 121 -19.72 4.69 18.39
CA PRO A 121 -19.69 4.83 16.94
C PRO A 121 -19.30 3.51 16.27
N THR A 122 -20.00 3.15 15.21
CA THR A 122 -19.70 1.94 14.45
C THR A 122 -18.37 2.08 13.74
N THR A 123 -17.54 1.06 13.85
CA THR A 123 -16.26 0.98 13.16
C THR A 123 -16.46 1.04 11.65
N PRO A 124 -15.72 1.88 10.91
CA PRO A 124 -15.94 2.10 9.48
C PRO A 124 -15.41 0.94 8.63
N GLU A 125 -16.18 -0.16 8.55
CA GLU A 125 -15.78 -1.38 7.83
C GLU A 125 -15.42 -1.14 6.36
N GLN A 126 -16.09 -0.20 5.69
CA GLN A 126 -15.81 0.13 4.30
C GLN A 126 -14.43 0.77 4.12
N ALA A 127 -14.00 1.62 5.07
CA ALA A 127 -12.66 2.19 5.08
C ALA A 127 -11.60 1.09 5.16
N PHE A 128 -11.79 0.10 6.06
CA PHE A 128 -10.87 -1.03 6.20
C PHE A 128 -10.77 -1.85 4.92
N LYS A 129 -11.90 -2.19 4.28
CA LYS A 129 -11.91 -2.92 2.99
C LYS A 129 -11.18 -2.16 1.88
N ARG A 130 -11.31 -0.83 1.83
CA ARG A 130 -10.61 0.00 0.84
C ARG A 130 -9.10 0.04 1.11
N ILE A 131 -8.70 0.13 2.38
CA ILE A 131 -7.30 0.11 2.81
C ILE A 131 -6.66 -1.27 2.53
N GLU A 132 -7.35 -2.36 2.88
CA GLU A 132 -6.93 -3.73 2.60
C GLU A 132 -6.67 -3.92 1.10
N LYS A 133 -7.64 -3.55 0.26
CA LYS A 133 -7.48 -3.59 -1.20
C LYS A 133 -6.29 -2.76 -1.70
N PHE A 134 -6.01 -1.62 -1.09
CA PHE A 134 -4.83 -0.82 -1.45
C PHE A 134 -3.52 -1.51 -1.04
N ILE A 135 -3.48 -2.15 0.13
CA ILE A 135 -2.32 -2.90 0.60
C ILE A 135 -2.03 -4.08 -0.34
N GLU A 136 -3.05 -4.82 -0.76
CA GLU A 136 -2.93 -5.95 -1.70
C GLU A 136 -2.35 -5.53 -3.05
N GLU A 137 -2.76 -4.36 -3.56
CA GLU A 137 -2.34 -3.85 -4.87
C GLU A 137 -1.13 -2.90 -4.76
N SER A 138 -0.51 -2.80 -3.58
CA SER A 138 0.62 -1.91 -3.33
C SER A 138 1.90 -2.43 -3.99
N VAL A 139 2.80 -1.50 -4.35
CA VAL A 139 4.12 -1.84 -4.87
C VAL A 139 5.21 -1.22 -4.01
N LEU A 140 6.49 -1.51 -4.30
CA LEU A 140 7.63 -1.08 -3.48
C LEU A 140 7.61 0.43 -3.12
N GLN A 141 7.13 1.29 -4.03
CA GLN A 141 7.05 2.73 -3.79
C GLN A 141 6.03 3.14 -2.71
N ASP A 142 5.07 2.26 -2.40
CA ASP A 142 4.03 2.48 -1.38
C ASP A 142 4.41 1.88 -0.02
N GLN A 143 5.53 1.19 0.09
CA GLN A 143 5.89 0.38 1.27
C GLN A 143 5.75 1.17 2.57
N LYS A 144 6.26 2.41 2.63
CA LYS A 144 6.20 3.21 3.84
C LYS A 144 4.78 3.63 4.21
N LEU A 145 3.92 3.85 3.22
CA LEU A 145 2.51 4.12 3.45
C LEU A 145 1.82 2.88 4.01
N VAL A 146 2.10 1.71 3.43
CA VAL A 146 1.56 0.43 3.90
C VAL A 146 1.97 0.16 5.34
N GLU A 147 3.23 0.37 5.71
CA GLU A 147 3.71 0.25 7.10
C GLU A 147 2.88 1.14 8.06
N HIS A 148 2.61 2.40 7.67
CA HIS A 148 1.83 3.30 8.51
C HIS A 148 0.33 2.95 8.54
N LEU A 149 -0.23 2.43 7.44
CA LEU A 149 -1.60 1.93 7.41
C LEU A 149 -1.79 0.71 8.33
N ILE A 150 -0.80 -0.18 8.37
CA ILE A 150 -0.79 -1.32 9.31
C ILE A 150 -0.78 -0.82 10.76
N ILE A 151 0.07 0.18 11.07
CA ILE A 151 0.05 0.84 12.39
C ILE A 151 -1.34 1.39 12.70
N VAL A 152 -1.97 2.08 11.74
CA VAL A 152 -3.32 2.65 11.91
C VAL A 152 -4.34 1.58 12.24
N ILE A 153 -4.39 0.49 11.48
CA ILE A 153 -5.33 -0.62 11.69
C ILE A 153 -5.15 -1.22 13.09
N ASN A 154 -3.90 -1.51 13.47
CA ASN A 154 -3.59 -2.05 14.80
C ASN A 154 -3.99 -1.10 15.92
N CYS A 155 -3.72 0.20 15.77
CA CYS A 155 -4.11 1.21 16.76
C CYS A 155 -5.63 1.27 16.92
N ILE A 156 -6.39 1.29 15.82
CA ILE A 156 -7.85 1.34 15.90
C ILE A 156 -8.40 0.11 16.63
N GLN A 157 -7.89 -1.09 16.35
CA GLN A 157 -8.33 -2.31 17.05
C GLN A 157 -8.04 -2.26 18.55
N VAL A 158 -6.84 -1.80 18.94
CA VAL A 158 -6.48 -1.62 20.35
C VAL A 158 -7.36 -0.58 21.02
N PHE A 159 -7.56 0.57 20.37
CA PHE A 159 -8.39 1.65 20.91
C PHE A 159 -9.86 1.24 21.00
N ASP A 160 -10.35 0.48 20.03
CA ASP A 160 -11.70 -0.09 20.02
C ASP A 160 -11.92 -0.96 21.26
N SER A 161 -10.98 -1.89 21.54
CA SER A 161 -11.00 -2.72 22.74
C SER A 161 -10.99 -1.87 24.03
N ARG A 162 -10.08 -0.88 24.11
CA ARG A 162 -9.95 0.00 25.28
C ARG A 162 -11.19 0.85 25.54
N ILE A 163 -11.85 1.36 24.50
CA ILE A 163 -13.11 2.11 24.62
C ILE A 163 -14.22 1.18 25.11
N THR A 164 -14.33 -0.02 24.52
CA THR A 164 -15.35 -0.99 24.93
C THR A 164 -15.25 -1.27 26.42
N THR A 165 -14.04 -1.57 26.92
CA THR A 165 -13.78 -1.76 28.34
C THR A 165 -14.18 -0.52 29.16
N LEU A 166 -13.81 0.68 28.70
CA LEU A 166 -14.16 1.94 29.40
C LEU A 166 -15.68 2.16 29.50
N LEU A 167 -16.44 1.74 28.49
CA LEU A 167 -17.90 1.92 28.44
C LEU A 167 -18.64 0.86 29.26
N THR A 168 -18.19 -0.39 29.24
CA THR A 168 -18.93 -1.53 29.82
C THR A 168 -18.56 -1.82 31.27
N ASP A 169 -17.30 -1.64 31.66
CA ASP A 169 -16.84 -1.97 33.00
C ASP A 169 -17.10 -0.81 33.98
N LYS A 170 -18.03 -1.06 34.91
CA LYS A 170 -18.45 -0.11 35.94
C LYS A 170 -17.41 0.07 37.05
N ASN A 171 -16.46 -0.86 37.19
CA ASN A 171 -15.48 -0.88 38.28
C ASN A 171 -14.14 -0.23 37.89
N ILE A 172 -14.04 0.36 36.69
CA ILE A 172 -12.82 1.02 36.25
C ILE A 172 -12.52 2.24 37.12
N MET A 173 -11.43 2.14 37.89
CA MET A 173 -10.84 3.28 38.56
C MET A 173 -10.28 4.29 37.55
N ASN A 174 -10.39 5.58 37.88
CA ASN A 174 -9.85 6.69 37.10
C ASN A 174 -10.39 6.80 35.67
N LYS A 175 -11.70 6.52 35.49
CA LYS A 175 -12.38 6.53 34.18
C LYS A 175 -12.12 7.81 33.37
N GLN A 176 -12.17 8.98 34.01
CA GLN A 176 -11.91 10.28 33.36
C GLN A 176 -10.46 10.44 32.89
N LYS A 177 -9.49 10.01 33.70
CA LYS A 177 -8.06 10.08 33.33
C LYS A 177 -7.76 9.14 32.16
N ARG A 178 -8.39 7.96 32.15
CA ARG A 178 -8.30 7.01 31.03
C ARG A 178 -8.97 7.55 29.76
N ALA A 179 -10.14 8.19 29.89
CA ALA A 179 -10.80 8.86 28.76
C ALA A 179 -9.92 9.95 28.17
N PHE A 180 -9.36 10.81 29.02
CA PHE A 180 -8.42 11.86 28.63
C PHE A 180 -7.20 11.31 27.87
N TYR A 181 -6.58 10.26 28.41
CA TYR A 181 -5.44 9.61 27.75
C TYR A 181 -5.79 9.06 26.36
N GLN A 182 -6.95 8.42 26.23
CA GLN A 182 -7.42 7.91 24.94
C GLN A 182 -7.70 9.04 23.94
N ILE A 183 -8.26 10.18 24.37
CA ILE A 183 -8.45 11.35 23.49
C ILE A 183 -7.12 11.77 22.87
N ASN A 184 -6.06 11.87 23.68
CA ASN A 184 -4.73 12.21 23.17
C ASN A 184 -4.20 11.16 22.17
N GLN A 185 -4.43 9.87 22.42
CA GLN A 185 -4.06 8.80 21.49
C GLN A 185 -4.81 8.90 20.15
N PHE A 186 -6.10 9.25 20.16
CA PHE A 186 -6.87 9.48 18.93
C PHE A 186 -6.40 10.70 18.15
N ILE A 187 -6.05 11.79 18.84
CA ILE A 187 -5.50 12.99 18.19
C ILE A 187 -4.16 12.67 17.50
N LEU A 188 -3.30 11.90 18.17
CA LEU A 188 -2.02 11.46 17.63
C LEU A 188 -2.21 10.59 16.37
N LEU A 189 -3.14 9.63 16.43
CA LEU A 189 -3.47 8.76 15.31
C LEU A 189 -4.11 9.54 14.15
N HIS A 190 -4.94 10.54 14.45
CA HIS A 190 -5.50 11.45 13.47
C HIS A 190 -4.42 12.24 12.74
N ALA A 191 -3.39 12.72 13.44
CA ALA A 191 -2.27 13.41 12.82
C ALA A 191 -1.51 12.52 11.83
N LEU A 192 -1.34 11.22 12.17
CA LEU A 192 -0.74 10.23 11.28
C LEU A 192 -1.58 10.02 10.01
N ILE A 193 -2.89 9.75 10.15
CA ILE A 193 -3.82 9.53 9.03
C ILE A 193 -3.89 10.77 8.13
N SER A 194 -4.01 11.95 8.75
CA SER A 194 -4.03 13.23 8.03
C SER A 194 -2.77 13.42 7.19
N GLY A 195 -1.66 12.84 7.63
CA GLY A 195 -0.40 12.92 6.89
C GLY A 195 -0.31 12.09 5.63
N MET A 196 -1.26 11.20 5.40
CA MET A 196 -1.32 10.34 4.23
C MET A 196 -2.08 10.99 3.06
N PHE A 197 -2.84 12.06 3.29
CA PHE A 197 -3.68 12.68 2.27
C PHE A 197 -2.90 13.22 1.06
N ASP A 198 -1.78 13.91 1.29
CA ASP A 198 -1.02 14.52 0.18
C ASP A 198 -0.52 13.48 -0.80
N TYR A 199 -0.03 12.35 -0.29
CA TYR A 199 0.42 11.26 -1.15
C TYR A 199 -0.74 10.54 -1.83
N THR A 200 -1.82 10.25 -1.11
CA THR A 200 -2.98 9.53 -1.67
C THR A 200 -3.73 10.36 -2.72
N ARG A 201 -3.72 11.70 -2.60
CA ARG A 201 -4.26 12.66 -3.57
C ARG A 201 -3.32 12.95 -4.75
N ASN A 202 -2.14 12.35 -4.78
CA ASN A 202 -1.08 12.62 -5.78
C ASN A 202 -0.53 14.06 -5.75
N ASN A 203 -0.64 14.76 -4.62
CA ASN A 203 0.00 16.06 -4.41
C ASN A 203 1.50 15.91 -4.07
N ALA A 204 1.89 14.74 -3.55
CA ALA A 204 3.28 14.40 -3.25
C ALA A 204 3.78 13.25 -4.15
N GLY A 205 5.00 13.39 -4.69
CA GLY A 205 5.62 12.38 -5.56
C GLY A 205 6.06 11.11 -4.82
N SER A 206 6.27 11.17 -3.52
CA SER A 206 6.62 10.02 -2.67
C SER A 206 6.08 10.18 -1.25
N TYR A 207 5.82 9.06 -0.58
CA TYR A 207 5.50 9.02 0.85
C TYR A 207 6.69 8.48 1.62
N ASN A 208 7.42 9.37 2.30
CA ASN A 208 8.53 8.98 3.16
C ASN A 208 8.57 9.86 4.41
N THR A 209 7.47 9.81 5.17
CA THR A 209 7.32 10.56 6.41
C THR A 209 7.87 9.71 7.56
N LYS A 210 8.94 10.16 8.23
CA LYS A 210 9.47 9.49 9.44
C LYS A 210 8.88 9.99 10.75
N LYS A 211 8.33 11.22 10.72
CA LYS A 211 7.92 12.01 11.88
C LYS A 211 6.54 12.61 11.66
N LEU A 212 5.80 12.89 12.73
CA LEU A 212 4.50 13.54 12.63
C LEU A 212 4.66 15.04 12.35
N ASN A 213 3.72 15.62 11.59
CA ASN A 213 3.65 17.07 11.41
C ASN A 213 2.81 17.68 12.55
N LYS A 214 3.38 18.61 13.31
CA LYS A 214 2.71 19.34 14.41
C LYS A 214 1.40 20.01 13.96
N GLU A 215 1.34 20.52 12.74
CA GLU A 215 0.16 21.21 12.22
C GLU A 215 -1.05 20.27 12.08
N ARG A 216 -0.82 18.94 11.99
CA ARG A 216 -1.86 17.93 11.79
C ARG A 216 -2.51 17.43 13.08
N PHE A 217 -2.05 17.91 14.23
CA PHE A 217 -2.66 17.62 15.54
C PHE A 217 -3.95 18.44 15.75
N TRP A 218 -4.12 19.54 15.03
CA TRP A 218 -5.30 20.38 15.12
C TRP A 218 -6.46 19.75 14.36
N ILE A 219 -7.47 19.29 15.09
CA ILE A 219 -8.70 18.73 14.54
C ILE A 219 -9.81 19.77 14.68
N LYS A 220 -10.45 20.11 13.56
CA LYS A 220 -11.57 21.06 13.56
C LYS A 220 -12.73 20.52 14.41
N ASP A 221 -13.28 21.35 15.28
CA ASP A 221 -14.41 21.04 16.18
C ASP A 221 -14.15 19.86 17.14
N CYS A 222 -12.90 19.68 17.58
CA CYS A 222 -12.53 18.77 18.66
C CYS A 222 -11.75 19.51 19.74
N PRO A 223 -11.93 19.14 21.02
CA PRO A 223 -11.08 19.67 22.08
C PRO A 223 -9.64 19.19 21.88
N LEU A 224 -8.70 20.13 21.95
CA LEU A 224 -7.27 19.80 22.00
C LEU A 224 -6.80 19.87 23.45
N TYR A 225 -6.56 18.69 24.03
CA TYR A 225 -6.08 18.59 25.40
C TYR A 225 -4.55 18.44 25.50
N MET A 226 -3.86 18.28 24.38
CA MET A 226 -2.40 18.29 24.34
C MET A 226 -1.85 19.72 24.37
N THR A 227 -0.84 19.93 25.20
CA THR A 227 -0.05 21.16 25.22
C THR A 227 0.87 21.25 24.00
N ASP A 228 1.32 22.47 23.67
CA ASP A 228 2.32 22.70 22.62
C ASP A 228 3.63 21.94 22.82
N ILE A 229 4.02 21.74 24.08
CA ILE A 229 5.23 21.00 24.45
C ILE A 229 5.04 19.52 24.16
N GLU A 230 3.90 18.94 24.52
CA GLU A 230 3.57 17.53 24.25
C GLU A 230 3.49 17.26 22.74
N MET A 231 2.78 18.12 22.00
CA MET A 231 2.69 17.99 20.54
C MET A 231 4.08 18.03 19.87
N LYS A 232 4.97 18.92 20.32
CA LYS A 232 6.35 18.97 19.82
C LYS A 232 7.11 17.69 20.18
N GLY A 233 6.96 17.19 21.41
CA GLY A 233 7.55 15.94 21.85
C GLY A 233 7.13 14.74 21.00
N TYR A 234 5.85 14.65 20.62
CA TYR A 234 5.37 13.59 19.72
C TYR A 234 5.80 13.79 18.27
N ALA A 235 5.80 15.04 17.77
CA ALA A 235 6.24 15.36 16.41
C ALA A 235 7.70 14.95 16.15
N ASP A 236 8.55 14.99 17.17
CA ASP A 236 9.96 14.61 17.06
C ASP A 236 10.24 13.10 17.14
N LYS A 237 9.26 12.30 17.58
CA LYS A 237 9.40 10.84 17.69
C LYS A 237 9.24 10.16 16.34
N GLU A 238 9.93 9.02 16.21
CA GLU A 238 9.77 8.14 15.04
C GLU A 238 8.40 7.45 15.07
N ILE A 239 7.76 7.37 13.91
CA ILE A 239 6.47 6.70 13.77
C ILE A 239 6.67 5.19 13.86
N ASN A 240 6.22 4.60 14.96
CA ASN A 240 6.12 3.16 15.19
C ASN A 240 4.86 2.87 16.02
N LEU A 241 4.49 1.59 16.18
CA LEU A 241 3.28 1.21 16.91
C LEU A 241 3.30 1.66 18.39
N ASN A 242 4.46 1.59 19.04
CA ASN A 242 4.62 1.91 20.46
C ASN A 242 4.28 3.38 20.74
N LEU A 243 4.58 4.28 19.79
CA LEU A 243 4.22 5.70 19.88
C LEU A 243 2.73 5.94 20.19
N PHE A 244 1.85 5.06 19.70
CA PHE A 244 0.40 5.20 19.83
C PHE A 244 -0.22 4.30 20.90
N VAL A 245 0.44 3.19 21.21
CA VAL A 245 -0.13 2.10 22.04
C VAL A 245 0.53 2.00 23.41
N GLU A 246 1.63 2.72 23.68
CA GLU A 246 2.35 2.70 24.96
C GLU A 246 1.39 2.73 26.16
N GLN A 247 1.62 1.78 27.09
CA GLN A 247 0.75 1.54 28.24
C GLN A 247 1.01 2.59 29.32
N LEU A 248 -0.08 3.07 29.93
CA LEU A 248 -0.08 3.56 31.30
C LEU A 248 -0.32 2.37 32.24
#